data_AF-A0A846TP96-F1
#
_entry.id   AF-A0A846TP96-F1
#
_cell.length_a   1.000
_cell.length_b   1.000
_cell.length_c   1.000
_cell.angle_alpha   90.00
_cell.angle_beta   90.00
_cell.angle_gamma   90.00
#
_symmetry.space_group_name_H-M   'P 1'
#
loop_
_entity.id
_entity.type
_entity.pdbx_description
1 polymer ?
#
loop_
_entity_poly.entity_id
_entity_poly.type
_entity_poly.pdbx_seq_one_letter_code
_entity_poly.pdbx_strand_id
1 'polypeptide(L)'
;MTQDQPQPSRRSRDRAGSHAASKLTDEQVAQSLRDELRAVGDWILGVLNAQPGWESMDVDLKPQGGRMWLRITEYRGGRELPGTVGPIKPGSSVLRRINRLQSLSYRPGRGTWLSTVVTVTAQGWPSPQYSFATRHNFDERPPQLGEEGAYQLEDGLEHLESFPRTEARVPDWLGALAAEAGHTIQVLAPEAEAEADPEGTVNPRLREAIAGFAAAPSDAALIEVMRNCTAGDLLVDATGSDLIRTQTGELSPESQIQLQSFAEPDGTRTLAAYTAQTDAQAMFHAAGQDGEPVLLRQPAAAVLELVAADQQYHHLILDAGAASCRIPRRQIEWLLSSPRNDVAKNGLLMDSVPQVLSGLMAANGVLLLGVRPLENAQGPEDVEPVWAKPEEGQDADTLLLFTSAAEVAALDPTLEIRSAAGRDVLRYALGTGASQVCVNARPPVATFAMDDIRSILDSVADSPADSDDSSEISTPVVSLEDHPEDVVVEEDPGSATGINLKD
;
A
#
# COMPACT_ATOMS: atom_id res chain seq x y z
N MET A 1 9.18 -12.47 -59.95
CA MET A 1 9.10 -11.05 -59.53
C MET A 1 8.47 -11.02 -58.17
N THR A 2 9.31 -11.13 -57.15
CA THR A 2 8.96 -10.97 -55.73
C THR A 2 8.82 -9.48 -55.48
N GLN A 3 7.61 -9.00 -55.20
CA GLN A 3 7.39 -7.63 -54.73
C GLN A 3 7.63 -7.61 -53.22
N ASP A 4 8.67 -6.87 -52.82
CA ASP A 4 8.98 -6.55 -51.44
C ASP A 4 7.75 -5.95 -50.75
N GLN A 5 7.35 -6.58 -49.64
CA GLN A 5 6.44 -5.96 -48.69
C GLN A 5 7.12 -4.71 -48.11
N PRO A 6 6.43 -3.57 -48.00
CA PRO A 6 7.01 -2.37 -47.42
C PRO A 6 7.31 -2.64 -45.94
N GLN A 7 8.59 -2.68 -45.58
CA GLN A 7 9.01 -2.68 -44.19
C GLN A 7 8.37 -1.49 -43.47
N PRO A 8 7.81 -1.69 -42.26
CA PRO A 8 7.23 -0.61 -41.49
C PRO A 8 8.32 0.43 -41.22
N SER A 9 8.04 1.67 -41.60
CA SER A 9 8.97 2.79 -41.45
C SER A 9 9.46 2.89 -40.00
N ARG A 10 10.75 3.18 -39.79
CA ARG A 10 11.38 3.41 -38.47
C ARG A 10 10.58 4.32 -37.53
N ARG A 11 9.71 5.19 -38.07
CA ARG A 11 8.83 6.08 -37.30
C ARG A 11 7.72 5.39 -36.49
N SER A 12 7.30 4.15 -36.80
CA SER A 12 6.26 3.47 -36.00
C SER A 12 6.82 2.73 -34.79
N ARG A 13 8.12 2.40 -34.77
CA ARG A 13 8.78 1.75 -33.62
C ARG A 13 9.17 2.74 -32.52
N ASP A 14 9.36 4.02 -32.85
CA ASP A 14 9.73 5.08 -31.91
C ASP A 14 8.54 5.75 -31.20
N ARG A 15 7.29 5.28 -31.43
CA ARG A 15 6.07 5.84 -30.84
C ARG A 15 5.62 5.18 -29.53
N ALA A 16 6.21 4.04 -29.16
CA ALA A 16 6.24 3.56 -27.78
C ALA A 16 7.19 4.49 -26.99
N GLY A 17 6.79 5.75 -26.90
CA GLY A 17 7.62 6.85 -26.44
C GLY A 17 7.86 6.73 -24.95
N SER A 18 9.09 7.00 -24.53
CA SER A 18 9.49 7.23 -23.14
C SER A 18 8.37 7.94 -22.36
N HIS A 19 7.61 7.16 -21.59
CA HIS A 19 6.57 7.65 -20.70
C HIS A 19 7.22 8.47 -19.59
N ALA A 20 6.53 9.48 -19.05
CA ALA A 20 7.10 10.37 -18.04
C ALA A 20 7.72 9.62 -16.85
N ALA A 21 7.12 8.49 -16.45
CA ALA A 21 7.64 7.62 -15.39
C ALA A 21 8.99 6.95 -15.72
N SER A 22 9.27 6.64 -16.99
CA SER A 22 10.52 5.94 -17.42
C SER A 22 11.82 6.73 -17.19
N LYS A 23 11.71 8.00 -16.78
CA LYS A 23 12.82 8.94 -16.59
C LYS A 23 12.96 9.43 -15.15
N LEU A 24 12.12 8.93 -14.24
CA LEU A 24 11.98 9.41 -12.87
C LEU A 24 12.20 8.25 -11.90
N THR A 25 12.70 8.55 -10.70
CA THR A 25 12.70 7.57 -9.59
C THR A 25 11.27 7.34 -9.09
N ASP A 26 11.00 6.24 -8.39
CA ASP A 26 9.65 5.96 -7.87
C ASP A 26 9.14 7.05 -6.92
N GLU A 27 10.02 7.65 -6.12
CA GLU A 27 9.70 8.80 -5.27
C GLU A 27 9.29 10.04 -6.08
N GLN A 28 10.01 10.33 -7.17
CA GLN A 28 9.68 11.43 -8.09
C GLN A 28 8.39 11.16 -8.85
N VAL A 29 8.10 9.90 -9.19
CA VAL A 29 6.82 9.49 -9.80
C VAL A 29 5.68 9.71 -8.80
N ALA A 30 5.83 9.27 -7.55
CA ALA A 30 4.83 9.45 -6.50
C ALA A 30 4.55 10.94 -6.24
N GLN A 31 5.60 11.76 -6.12
CA GLN A 31 5.42 13.21 -5.97
C GLN A 31 4.73 13.83 -7.19
N SER A 32 5.16 13.47 -8.41
CA SER A 32 4.56 13.99 -9.64
C SER A 32 3.09 13.56 -9.77
N LEU A 33 2.72 12.34 -9.36
CA LEU A 33 1.34 11.88 -9.34
C LEU A 33 0.49 12.73 -8.39
N ARG A 34 0.98 13.01 -7.17
CA ARG A 34 0.29 13.88 -6.20
C ARG A 34 0.12 15.30 -6.73
N ASP A 35 1.16 15.87 -7.34
CA ASP A 35 1.11 17.23 -7.89
C ASP A 35 0.13 17.34 -9.06
N GLU A 36 0.13 16.35 -9.96
CA GLU A 36 -0.78 16.32 -11.11
C GLU A 36 -2.22 16.07 -10.67
N LEU A 37 -2.45 15.20 -9.67
CA LEU A 37 -3.77 14.98 -9.08
C LEU A 37 -4.32 16.26 -8.43
N ARG A 38 -3.52 16.94 -7.61
CA ARG A 38 -3.91 18.21 -6.99
C ARG A 38 -4.24 19.25 -8.05
N ALA A 39 -3.42 19.38 -9.09
CA ALA A 39 -3.67 20.33 -10.17
C ALA A 39 -4.96 20.02 -10.97
N VAL A 40 -5.31 18.75 -11.15
CA VAL A 40 -6.58 18.33 -11.75
C VAL A 40 -7.74 18.68 -10.82
N GLY A 41 -7.60 18.40 -9.53
CA GLY A 41 -8.56 18.73 -8.49
C GLY A 41 -8.86 20.23 -8.37
N ASP A 42 -7.82 21.05 -8.33
CA ASP A 42 -7.94 22.52 -8.29
C ASP A 42 -8.65 23.06 -9.54
N TRP A 43 -8.36 22.48 -10.72
CA TRP A 43 -9.05 22.84 -11.95
C TRP A 43 -10.53 22.46 -11.91
N ILE A 44 -10.87 21.26 -11.41
CA ILE A 44 -12.26 20.81 -11.23
C ILE A 44 -13.01 21.84 -10.38
N LEU A 45 -12.45 22.19 -9.22
CA LEU A 45 -13.03 23.18 -8.31
C LEU A 45 -13.18 24.56 -8.94
N GLY A 46 -12.22 24.99 -9.76
CA GLY A 46 -12.27 26.29 -10.45
C GLY A 46 -13.30 26.35 -11.59
N VAL A 47 -13.65 25.22 -12.21
CA VAL A 47 -14.65 25.16 -13.29
C VAL A 47 -16.05 24.88 -12.74
N LEU A 48 -16.14 24.21 -11.60
CA LEU A 48 -17.39 23.91 -10.94
C LEU A 48 -17.96 25.15 -10.23
N ASN A 49 -19.14 25.59 -10.65
CA ASN A 49 -19.90 26.59 -9.93
C ASN A 49 -20.83 25.92 -8.88
N ALA A 50 -20.29 24.98 -8.12
CA ALA A 50 -21.05 24.25 -7.11
C ALA A 50 -21.32 25.16 -5.90
N GLN A 51 -22.56 25.15 -5.41
CA GLN A 51 -22.90 25.93 -4.23
C GLN A 51 -22.20 25.35 -2.99
N PRO A 52 -21.77 26.17 -2.03
CA PRO A 52 -21.29 25.70 -0.74
C PRO A 52 -22.20 24.64 -0.09
N GLY A 53 -21.59 23.67 0.60
CA GLY A 53 -22.29 22.68 1.42
C GLY A 53 -22.36 21.25 0.86
N TRP A 54 -21.56 20.88 -0.14
CA TRP A 54 -21.39 19.49 -0.58
C TRP A 54 -20.31 18.76 0.22
N GLU A 55 -20.39 17.43 0.28
CA GLU A 55 -19.49 16.56 1.06
C GLU A 55 -18.35 16.03 0.19
N SER A 56 -18.68 15.48 -0.97
CA SER A 56 -17.69 15.00 -1.94
C SER A 56 -18.18 15.15 -3.38
N MET A 57 -17.25 15.03 -4.33
CA MET A 57 -17.51 14.99 -5.75
C MET A 57 -16.66 13.91 -6.39
N ASP A 58 -17.30 13.04 -7.17
CA ASP A 58 -16.61 12.09 -8.03
C ASP A 58 -16.50 12.66 -9.44
N VAL A 59 -15.28 12.65 -9.97
CA VAL A 59 -14.99 13.06 -11.33
C VAL A 59 -14.50 11.86 -12.12
N ASP A 60 -15.42 11.23 -12.83
CA ASP A 60 -15.10 10.17 -13.79
C ASP A 60 -14.37 10.78 -14.99
N LEU A 61 -13.23 10.19 -15.36
CA LEU A 61 -12.42 10.55 -16.52
C LEU A 61 -12.18 9.32 -17.39
N LYS A 62 -12.40 9.46 -18.71
CA LYS A 62 -12.01 8.42 -19.67
C LYS A 62 -11.63 8.99 -21.04
N PRO A 63 -10.56 8.48 -21.69
CA PRO A 63 -10.30 8.75 -23.10
C PRO A 63 -11.22 7.93 -24.00
N GLN A 64 -11.92 8.56 -24.95
CA GLN A 64 -12.74 7.88 -25.97
C GLN A 64 -12.90 8.77 -27.22
N GLY A 65 -12.72 8.20 -28.41
CA GLY A 65 -12.83 8.90 -29.69
C GLY A 65 -11.86 10.09 -29.82
N GLY A 66 -10.61 9.94 -29.35
CA GLY A 66 -9.61 10.99 -29.32
C GLY A 66 -9.91 12.17 -28.38
N ARG A 67 -10.87 12.02 -27.45
CA ARG A 67 -11.28 13.06 -26.49
C ARG A 67 -11.23 12.53 -25.06
N MET A 68 -10.99 13.43 -24.10
CA MET A 68 -11.16 13.11 -22.69
C MET A 68 -12.59 13.45 -22.26
N TRP A 69 -13.34 12.44 -21.86
CA TRP A 69 -14.69 12.57 -21.31
C TRP A 69 -14.64 12.73 -19.81
N LEU A 70 -15.59 13.52 -19.30
CA LEU A 70 -15.73 13.82 -17.90
C LEU A 70 -17.20 13.69 -17.49
N ARG A 71 -17.45 13.08 -16.33
CA ARG A 71 -18.71 13.18 -15.59
C ARG A 71 -18.40 13.58 -14.15
N ILE A 72 -19.16 14.53 -13.64
CA ILE A 72 -19.06 14.99 -12.26
C ILE A 72 -20.34 14.58 -11.55
N THR A 73 -20.18 13.94 -10.40
CA THR A 73 -21.26 13.56 -9.49
C THR A 73 -21.00 14.21 -8.15
N GLU A 74 -21.94 15.04 -7.66
CA GLU A 74 -21.84 15.71 -6.36
C GLU A 74 -22.60 14.90 -5.30
N TYR A 75 -22.03 14.75 -4.12
CA TYR A 75 -22.66 14.14 -2.95
C TYR A 75 -22.93 15.20 -1.89
N ARG A 76 -24.20 15.32 -1.45
CA ARG A 76 -24.65 16.32 -0.48
C ARG A 76 -25.77 15.80 0.41
N GLY A 77 -25.58 15.79 1.72
CA GLY A 77 -26.61 15.38 2.67
C GLY A 77 -27.11 13.96 2.40
N GLY A 78 -26.19 13.05 2.05
CA GLY A 78 -26.50 11.68 1.64
C GLY A 78 -27.23 11.52 0.30
N ARG A 79 -27.32 12.58 -0.52
CA ARG A 79 -27.90 12.54 -1.87
C ARG A 79 -26.83 12.64 -2.94
N GLU A 80 -27.00 11.85 -3.99
CA GLU A 80 -26.23 11.95 -5.23
C GLU A 80 -26.92 12.95 -6.17
N LEU A 81 -26.17 13.94 -6.64
CA LEU A 81 -26.62 14.98 -7.57
C LEU A 81 -25.79 14.87 -8.86
N PRO A 82 -26.39 14.47 -9.99
CA PRO A 82 -25.68 14.40 -11.24
C PRO A 82 -25.27 15.81 -11.68
N GLY A 83 -23.99 15.98 -11.97
CA GLY A 83 -23.38 17.24 -12.38
C GLY A 83 -23.12 17.31 -13.88
N THR A 84 -21.97 17.89 -14.22
CA THR A 84 -21.58 18.11 -15.63
C THR A 84 -21.12 16.81 -16.27
N VAL A 85 -21.62 16.54 -17.48
CA VAL A 85 -21.19 15.41 -18.32
C VAL A 85 -20.83 15.92 -19.70
N GLY A 86 -19.68 15.50 -20.22
CA GLY A 86 -19.30 15.76 -21.61
C GLY A 86 -17.80 15.71 -21.86
N PRO A 87 -17.36 15.94 -23.11
CA PRO A 87 -15.95 15.99 -23.44
C PRO A 87 -15.32 17.28 -22.90
N ILE A 88 -14.14 17.17 -22.31
CA ILE A 88 -13.32 18.32 -21.97
C ILE A 88 -12.94 19.05 -23.27
N LYS A 89 -13.15 20.36 -23.30
CA LYS A 89 -12.93 21.19 -24.50
C LYS A 89 -11.49 21.03 -25.02
N PRO A 90 -11.30 20.84 -26.34
CA PRO A 90 -9.96 20.85 -26.94
C PRO A 90 -9.21 22.13 -26.56
N GLY A 91 -7.95 21.98 -26.15
CA GLY A 91 -7.11 23.10 -25.70
C GLY A 91 -7.27 23.50 -24.23
N SER A 92 -8.15 22.84 -23.46
CA SER A 92 -8.21 23.03 -22.01
C SER A 92 -6.85 22.72 -21.35
N SER A 93 -6.41 23.57 -20.42
CA SER A 93 -5.12 23.43 -19.73
C SER A 93 -5.01 22.13 -18.92
N VAL A 94 -6.15 21.62 -18.42
CA VAL A 94 -6.20 20.37 -17.64
C VAL A 94 -5.90 19.13 -18.47
N LEU A 95 -6.13 19.16 -19.79
CA LEU A 95 -5.89 17.99 -20.65
C LEU A 95 -4.42 17.54 -20.57
N ARG A 96 -3.49 18.49 -20.50
CA ARG A 96 -2.07 18.17 -20.32
C ARG A 96 -1.80 17.48 -18.98
N ARG A 97 -2.48 17.93 -17.91
CA ARG A 97 -2.36 17.38 -16.56
C ARG A 97 -2.91 15.95 -16.50
N ILE A 98 -4.11 15.72 -17.03
CA ILE A 98 -4.73 14.40 -17.10
C ILE A 98 -3.89 13.43 -17.94
N ASN A 99 -3.40 13.86 -19.10
CA ASN A 99 -2.54 13.02 -19.94
C ASN A 99 -1.20 12.70 -19.24
N ARG A 100 -0.67 13.65 -18.46
CA ARG A 100 0.53 13.40 -17.66
C ARG A 100 0.27 12.45 -16.50
N LEU A 101 -0.86 12.59 -15.81
CA LEU A 101 -1.32 11.63 -14.80
C LEU A 101 -1.41 10.23 -15.40
N GLN A 102 -2.07 10.08 -16.56
CA GLN A 102 -2.18 8.80 -17.28
C GLN A 102 -0.80 8.25 -17.70
N SER A 103 0.10 9.11 -18.16
CA SER A 103 1.47 8.69 -18.53
C SER A 103 2.36 8.37 -17.34
N LEU A 104 2.13 8.96 -16.17
CA LEU A 104 2.86 8.65 -14.94
C LEU A 104 2.35 7.34 -14.32
N SER A 105 1.07 7.01 -14.51
CA SER A 105 0.48 5.71 -14.12
C SER A 105 0.86 4.56 -15.05
N TYR A 106 1.51 4.82 -16.18
CA TYR A 106 1.93 3.77 -17.12
C TYR A 106 3.06 2.92 -16.53
N ARG A 107 2.91 1.60 -16.65
CA ARG A 107 3.96 0.61 -16.41
C ARG A 107 4.18 -0.23 -17.69
N PRO A 108 5.44 -0.49 -18.10
CA PRO A 108 5.73 -1.37 -19.23
C PRO A 108 5.04 -2.73 -19.07
N GLY A 109 4.44 -3.26 -20.13
CA GLY A 109 3.72 -4.54 -20.12
C GLY A 109 2.34 -4.52 -19.45
N ARG A 110 2.14 -3.75 -18.38
CA ARG A 110 0.83 -3.60 -17.73
C ARG A 110 -0.06 -2.55 -18.37
N GLY A 111 0.52 -1.51 -18.95
CA GLY A 111 -0.21 -0.36 -19.49
C GLY A 111 -0.54 0.69 -18.43
N THR A 112 -1.57 1.48 -18.70
CA THR A 112 -2.14 2.48 -17.77
C THR A 112 -3.65 2.26 -17.60
N TRP A 113 -4.30 3.08 -16.78
CA TRP A 113 -5.73 3.01 -16.56
C TRP A 113 -6.53 3.38 -17.82
N LEU A 114 -7.62 2.65 -18.06
CA LEU A 114 -8.60 2.86 -19.13
C LEU A 114 -9.63 3.94 -18.77
N SER A 115 -9.92 4.07 -17.47
CA SER A 115 -10.70 5.16 -16.89
C SER A 115 -10.26 5.37 -15.45
N THR A 116 -10.54 6.55 -14.89
CA THR A 116 -10.22 6.86 -13.49
C THR A 116 -11.28 7.73 -12.88
N VAL A 117 -11.50 7.59 -11.58
CA VAL A 117 -12.33 8.52 -10.80
C VAL A 117 -11.42 9.33 -9.89
N VAL A 118 -11.55 10.65 -9.96
CA VAL A 118 -10.92 11.58 -9.01
C VAL A 118 -11.99 12.01 -8.01
N THR A 119 -11.83 11.66 -6.75
CA THR A 119 -12.74 12.07 -5.68
C THR A 119 -12.20 13.31 -5.00
N VAL A 120 -13.01 14.36 -4.94
CA VAL A 120 -12.73 15.61 -4.21
C VAL A 120 -13.63 15.66 -2.99
N THR A 121 -13.07 15.77 -1.79
CA THR A 121 -13.84 15.88 -0.54
C THR A 121 -13.71 17.29 0.02
N ALA A 122 -14.81 17.90 0.46
CA ALA A 122 -14.83 19.21 1.11
C ALA A 122 -15.29 19.12 2.56
N GLN A 123 -14.57 19.79 3.45
CA GLN A 123 -14.92 19.89 4.87
C GLN A 123 -14.73 21.33 5.37
N GLY A 124 -15.59 21.80 6.29
CA GLY A 124 -15.43 23.12 6.91
C GLY A 124 -16.07 24.30 6.16
N TRP A 125 -17.22 24.10 5.51
CA TRP A 125 -17.98 25.20 4.89
C TRP A 125 -18.26 26.35 5.88
N PRO A 126 -18.25 27.63 5.44
CA PRO A 126 -18.22 28.12 4.06
C PRO A 126 -16.81 28.23 3.42
N SER A 127 -15.74 27.97 4.17
CA SER A 127 -14.34 28.05 3.70
C SER A 127 -13.70 26.66 3.71
N PRO A 128 -14.07 25.78 2.76
CA PRO A 128 -13.73 24.38 2.85
C PRO A 128 -12.25 24.10 2.63
N GLN A 129 -11.74 23.09 3.31
CA GLN A 129 -10.51 22.40 2.95
C GLN A 129 -10.83 21.27 1.99
N TYR A 130 -9.96 21.05 1.01
CA TYR A 130 -10.14 20.04 -0.03
C TYR A 130 -9.09 18.93 0.07
N SER A 131 -9.55 17.68 -0.03
CA SER A 131 -8.67 16.52 -0.24
C SER A 131 -9.02 15.80 -1.54
N PHE A 132 -8.03 15.12 -2.12
CA PHE A 132 -8.12 14.48 -3.43
C PHE A 132 -7.70 13.02 -3.32
N ALA A 133 -8.46 12.12 -3.94
CA ALA A 133 -8.14 10.69 -4.05
C ALA A 133 -8.41 10.19 -5.48
N THR A 134 -7.82 9.05 -5.84
CA THR A 134 -8.03 8.43 -7.15
C THR A 134 -8.36 6.95 -7.06
N ARG A 135 -9.27 6.50 -7.92
CA ARG A 135 -9.52 5.09 -8.18
C ARG A 135 -9.37 4.82 -9.68
N HIS A 136 -8.43 3.95 -10.02
CA HIS A 136 -8.10 3.61 -11.40
C HIS A 136 -8.79 2.31 -11.83
N ASN A 137 -9.28 2.29 -13.07
CA ASN A 137 -9.79 1.09 -13.72
C ASN A 137 -8.83 0.68 -14.84
N PHE A 138 -8.21 -0.49 -14.71
CA PHE A 138 -7.28 -1.05 -15.69
C PHE A 138 -7.88 -2.12 -16.58
N ASP A 139 -8.98 -2.74 -16.16
CA ASP A 139 -9.43 -4.03 -16.69
C ASP A 139 -10.87 -4.00 -17.15
N GLU A 140 -11.76 -3.31 -16.42
CA GLU A 140 -13.17 -3.25 -16.78
C GLU A 140 -13.40 -2.33 -17.98
N ARG A 141 -14.38 -2.69 -18.82
CA ARG A 141 -14.79 -1.85 -19.95
C ARG A 141 -15.28 -0.50 -19.42
N PRO A 142 -14.69 0.64 -19.86
CA PRO A 142 -15.09 1.94 -19.33
C PRO A 142 -16.60 2.19 -19.49
N PRO A 143 -17.28 2.67 -18.43
CA PRO A 143 -18.72 2.91 -18.49
C PRO A 143 -19.03 4.04 -19.45
N GLN A 144 -20.25 4.07 -19.97
CA GLN A 144 -20.77 5.24 -20.67
C GLN A 144 -21.01 6.36 -19.64
N LEU A 145 -20.41 7.52 -19.88
CA LEU A 145 -20.54 8.72 -19.07
C LEU A 145 -21.66 9.62 -19.62
N GLY A 146 -21.73 9.80 -20.93
CA GLY A 146 -22.69 10.67 -21.61
C GLY A 146 -23.12 10.15 -22.99
N GLU A 147 -23.06 11.01 -24.02
CA GLU A 147 -23.57 10.71 -25.37
C GLU A 147 -22.54 10.01 -26.29
N GLU A 148 -21.35 9.68 -25.79
CA GLU A 148 -20.27 9.05 -26.57
C GLU A 148 -20.52 7.61 -26.99
N GLY A 149 -21.56 7.00 -26.42
CA GLY A 149 -21.87 5.59 -26.62
C GLY A 149 -20.91 4.66 -25.87
N ALA A 150 -21.10 3.35 -26.08
CA ALA A 150 -20.25 2.34 -25.46
C ALA A 150 -18.80 2.42 -25.97
N TYR A 151 -17.85 2.07 -25.12
CA TYR A 151 -16.42 2.01 -25.44
C TYR A 151 -16.15 0.97 -26.52
N GLN A 152 -15.60 1.34 -27.69
CA GLN A 152 -15.47 0.44 -28.84
C GLN A 152 -14.08 -0.19 -28.96
N LEU A 153 -13.94 -1.11 -29.92
CA LEU A 153 -12.66 -1.75 -30.24
C LEU A 153 -11.62 -0.70 -30.64
N GLU A 154 -11.99 0.27 -31.47
CA GLU A 154 -11.09 1.30 -31.97
C GLU A 154 -10.51 2.15 -30.83
N ASP A 155 -11.32 2.47 -29.81
CA ASP A 155 -10.89 3.21 -28.62
C ASP A 155 -9.85 2.41 -27.83
N GLY A 156 -10.08 1.10 -27.67
CA GLY A 156 -9.15 0.19 -27.01
C GLY A 156 -7.84 0.02 -27.77
N LEU A 157 -7.90 -0.08 -29.11
CA LEU A 157 -6.71 -0.18 -29.95
C LEU A 157 -5.88 1.11 -29.93
N GLU A 158 -6.51 2.28 -30.01
CA GLU A 158 -5.83 3.58 -29.86
C GLU A 158 -5.15 3.71 -28.49
N HIS A 159 -5.83 3.22 -27.43
CA HIS A 159 -5.27 3.18 -26.09
C HIS A 159 -4.04 2.28 -26.01
N LEU A 160 -4.10 1.06 -26.56
CA LEU A 160 -2.99 0.11 -26.56
C LEU A 160 -1.82 0.55 -27.46
N GLU A 161 -2.06 1.32 -28.52
CA GLU A 161 -0.98 1.94 -29.31
C GLU A 161 -0.16 2.91 -28.44
N SER A 162 -0.84 3.66 -27.56
CA SER A 162 -0.20 4.63 -26.68
C SER A 162 0.36 4.01 -25.39
N PHE A 163 -0.29 2.98 -24.87
CA PHE A 163 0.04 2.33 -23.59
C PHE A 163 0.04 0.80 -23.78
N PRO A 164 1.08 0.27 -24.44
CA PRO A 164 1.11 -1.12 -24.87
C PRO A 164 1.18 -2.07 -23.68
N ARG A 165 0.50 -3.21 -23.83
CA ARG A 165 0.34 -4.25 -22.81
C ARG A 165 0.85 -5.61 -23.28
N THR A 166 1.22 -6.50 -22.37
CA THR A 166 1.41 -7.93 -22.65
C THR A 166 0.06 -8.61 -22.88
N GLU A 167 0.08 -9.78 -23.51
CA GLU A 167 -1.14 -10.56 -23.81
C GLU A 167 -1.99 -10.81 -22.56
N ALA A 168 -1.36 -11.20 -21.44
CA ALA A 168 -2.02 -11.46 -20.16
C ALA A 168 -2.69 -10.23 -19.53
N ARG A 169 -2.33 -9.02 -19.96
CA ARG A 169 -2.83 -7.74 -19.41
C ARG A 169 -3.83 -7.06 -20.34
N VAL A 170 -4.15 -7.66 -21.49
CA VAL A 170 -5.25 -7.21 -22.35
C VAL A 170 -6.57 -7.68 -21.74
N PRO A 171 -7.53 -6.78 -21.47
CA PRO A 171 -8.81 -7.21 -20.90
C PRO A 171 -9.60 -8.14 -21.81
N ASP A 172 -10.25 -9.15 -21.23
CA ASP A 172 -11.03 -10.16 -21.95
C ASP A 172 -12.08 -9.55 -22.89
N TRP A 173 -12.77 -8.50 -22.46
CA TRP A 173 -13.79 -7.83 -23.28
C TRP A 173 -13.19 -7.21 -24.54
N LEU A 174 -11.96 -6.71 -24.49
CA LEU A 174 -11.29 -6.11 -25.63
C LEU A 174 -10.77 -7.20 -26.56
N GLY A 175 -10.25 -8.29 -26.00
CA GLY A 175 -9.88 -9.50 -26.74
C GLY A 175 -11.07 -10.10 -27.49
N ALA A 176 -12.24 -10.17 -26.85
CA ALA A 176 -13.48 -10.63 -27.47
C ALA A 176 -13.92 -9.73 -28.63
N LEU A 177 -13.94 -8.40 -28.44
CA LEU A 177 -14.27 -7.45 -29.51
C LEU A 177 -13.31 -7.57 -30.70
N ALA A 178 -12.01 -7.74 -30.43
CA ALA A 178 -11.01 -7.91 -31.48
C ALA A 178 -11.23 -9.22 -32.25
N ALA A 179 -11.49 -10.33 -31.54
CA ALA A 179 -11.78 -11.61 -32.16
C ALA A 179 -13.04 -11.57 -33.04
N GLU A 180 -14.11 -10.95 -32.55
CA GLU A 180 -15.36 -10.74 -33.32
C GLU A 180 -15.12 -9.91 -34.60
N ALA A 181 -14.25 -8.90 -34.51
CA ALA A 181 -13.88 -8.05 -35.65
C ALA A 181 -12.82 -8.67 -36.57
N GLY A 182 -12.29 -9.86 -36.25
CA GLY A 182 -11.18 -10.48 -36.97
C GLY A 182 -9.87 -9.69 -36.89
N HIS A 183 -9.68 -8.92 -35.82
CA HIS A 183 -8.51 -8.08 -35.57
C HIS A 183 -7.55 -8.76 -34.60
N THR A 184 -6.25 -8.65 -34.85
CA THR A 184 -5.21 -9.11 -33.91
C THR A 184 -4.69 -7.93 -33.12
N ILE A 185 -4.84 -7.98 -31.80
CA ILE A 185 -4.27 -6.97 -30.89
C ILE A 185 -2.75 -7.12 -30.89
N GLN A 186 -2.04 -6.01 -31.12
CA GLN A 186 -0.59 -5.99 -30.94
C GLN A 186 -0.27 -5.89 -29.46
N VAL A 187 0.49 -6.86 -28.96
CA VAL A 187 0.90 -6.96 -27.56
C VAL A 187 2.42 -6.96 -27.46
N LEU A 188 2.92 -6.56 -26.30
CA LEU A 188 4.32 -6.70 -25.96
C LEU A 188 4.65 -8.17 -25.65
N ALA A 189 5.93 -8.51 -25.81
CA ALA A 189 6.43 -9.80 -25.35
C ALA A 189 6.31 -9.89 -23.81
N PRO A 190 6.09 -11.09 -23.23
CA PRO A 190 5.92 -11.26 -21.78
C PRO A 190 7.04 -10.61 -20.96
N GLU A 191 8.27 -10.60 -21.48
CA GLU A 191 9.46 -10.07 -20.81
C GLU A 191 9.54 -8.54 -20.81
N ALA A 192 8.62 -7.86 -21.53
CA ALA A 192 8.54 -6.40 -21.57
C ALA A 192 7.80 -5.80 -20.36
N GLU A 193 7.19 -6.63 -19.52
CA GLU A 193 6.72 -6.22 -18.20
C GLU A 193 7.96 -5.93 -17.35
N ALA A 194 8.32 -4.65 -17.23
CA ALA A 194 9.33 -4.22 -16.27
C ALA A 194 8.79 -4.57 -14.88
N GLU A 195 9.40 -5.52 -14.18
CA GLU A 195 9.00 -6.08 -12.88
C GLU A 195 8.15 -5.12 -12.04
N ALA A 196 6.84 -5.15 -12.25
CA ALA A 196 5.84 -4.38 -11.54
C ALA A 196 4.64 -5.32 -11.38
N ASP A 197 4.66 -6.00 -10.23
CA ASP A 197 3.89 -7.19 -9.85
C ASP A 197 4.26 -8.48 -10.60
N PRO A 198 5.12 -9.35 -10.02
CA PRO A 198 5.04 -10.79 -10.31
C PRO A 198 3.56 -11.20 -10.19
N GLU A 199 3.02 -11.90 -11.18
CA GLU A 199 1.63 -12.38 -11.16
C GLU A 199 1.26 -12.93 -9.77
N GLY A 200 0.19 -12.39 -9.18
CA GLY A 200 -0.30 -12.83 -7.88
C GLY A 200 0.47 -12.33 -6.66
N THR A 201 1.30 -11.29 -6.77
CA THR A 201 1.85 -10.57 -5.60
C THR A 201 0.72 -9.86 -4.85
N VAL A 202 0.53 -10.20 -3.57
CA VAL A 202 -0.49 -9.60 -2.69
C VAL A 202 0.09 -8.61 -1.69
N ASN A 203 1.42 -8.58 -1.51
CA ASN A 203 2.10 -7.66 -0.60
C ASN A 203 3.49 -7.21 -1.11
N PRO A 204 3.52 -6.24 -2.04
CA PRO A 204 4.77 -5.85 -2.70
C PRO A 204 5.78 -5.20 -1.76
N ARG A 205 5.33 -4.41 -0.77
CA ARG A 205 6.24 -3.77 0.21
C ARG A 205 6.88 -4.79 1.15
N LEU A 206 6.11 -5.76 1.60
CA LEU A 206 6.67 -6.86 2.41
C LEU A 206 7.65 -7.69 1.59
N ARG A 207 7.34 -7.96 0.32
CA ARG A 207 8.23 -8.66 -0.61
C ARG A 207 9.58 -7.96 -0.75
N GLU A 208 9.56 -6.64 -0.93
CA GLU A 208 10.79 -5.82 -1.00
C GLU A 208 11.57 -5.89 0.31
N ALA A 209 10.90 -5.79 1.45
CA ALA A 209 11.55 -5.91 2.76
C ALA A 209 12.18 -7.30 2.97
N ILE A 210 11.53 -8.38 2.54
CA ILE A 210 12.06 -9.74 2.59
C ILE A 210 13.30 -9.87 1.69
N ALA A 211 13.26 -9.33 0.49
CA ALA A 211 14.42 -9.32 -0.41
C ALA A 211 15.60 -8.55 0.20
N GLY A 212 15.34 -7.39 0.83
CA GLY A 212 16.34 -6.63 1.57
C GLY A 212 16.94 -7.40 2.74
N PHE A 213 16.10 -8.09 3.52
CA PHE A 213 16.54 -8.97 4.61
C PHE A 213 17.39 -10.14 4.09
N ALA A 214 16.94 -10.83 3.04
CA ALA A 214 17.67 -11.95 2.46
C ALA A 214 19.04 -11.54 1.91
N ALA A 215 19.15 -10.33 1.33
CA ALA A 215 20.42 -9.79 0.84
C ALA A 215 21.36 -9.35 1.97
N ALA A 216 20.84 -8.81 3.07
CA ALA A 216 21.63 -8.32 4.20
C ALA A 216 20.92 -8.56 5.55
N PRO A 217 20.96 -9.80 6.10
CA PRO A 217 20.28 -10.13 7.35
C PRO A 217 20.82 -9.31 8.52
N SER A 218 19.91 -8.64 9.23
CA SER A 218 20.22 -7.84 10.42
C SER A 218 18.95 -7.58 11.22
N ASP A 219 19.07 -7.16 12.47
CA ASP A 219 17.93 -6.77 13.30
C ASP A 219 17.15 -5.61 12.65
N ALA A 220 17.85 -4.65 12.06
CA ALA A 220 17.23 -3.54 11.33
C ALA A 220 16.41 -4.03 10.11
N ALA A 221 16.94 -4.99 9.35
CA ALA A 221 16.21 -5.57 8.22
C ALA A 221 15.02 -6.41 8.69
N LEU A 222 15.13 -7.11 9.82
CA LEU A 222 14.03 -7.88 10.40
C LEU A 222 12.91 -6.97 10.92
N ILE A 223 13.26 -5.85 11.55
CA ILE A 223 12.31 -4.81 11.94
C ILE A 223 11.58 -4.26 10.71
N GLU A 224 12.30 -4.04 9.60
CA GLU A 224 11.71 -3.61 8.34
C GLU A 224 10.71 -4.64 7.79
N VAL A 225 11.01 -5.94 7.86
CA VAL A 225 10.05 -7.00 7.51
C VAL A 225 8.84 -6.97 8.44
N MET A 226 9.03 -6.94 9.76
CA MET A 226 7.94 -6.92 10.74
C MET A 226 7.00 -5.72 10.54
N ARG A 227 7.56 -4.53 10.31
CA ARG A 227 6.83 -3.28 10.04
C ARG A 227 5.92 -3.35 8.81
N ASN A 228 6.37 -4.06 7.78
CA ASN A 228 5.58 -4.26 6.56
C ASN A 228 4.61 -5.45 6.69
N CYS A 229 4.89 -6.41 7.59
CA CYS A 229 4.03 -7.58 7.85
C CYS A 229 2.83 -7.27 8.76
N THR A 230 2.69 -6.05 9.29
CA THR A 230 1.51 -5.65 10.07
C THR A 230 0.30 -5.26 9.22
N ALA A 231 0.45 -5.14 7.90
CA ALA A 231 -0.60 -4.66 7.00
C ALA A 231 -0.53 -5.33 5.63
N GLY A 232 -1.62 -5.16 4.86
CA GLY A 232 -1.79 -5.87 3.60
C GLY A 232 -2.15 -7.33 3.80
N ASP A 233 -2.01 -8.12 2.75
CA ASP A 233 -2.41 -9.52 2.74
C ASP A 233 -1.22 -10.46 2.62
N LEU A 234 -1.45 -11.74 2.90
CA LEU A 234 -0.55 -12.85 2.66
C LEU A 234 -1.37 -13.98 2.03
N LEU A 235 -0.68 -14.85 1.30
CA LEU A 235 -1.21 -16.12 0.83
C LEU A 235 -0.75 -17.22 1.79
N VAL A 236 -1.67 -18.04 2.24
CA VAL A 236 -1.36 -19.29 2.94
C VAL A 236 -1.82 -20.46 2.10
N ASP A 237 -0.96 -21.47 1.97
CA ASP A 237 -1.32 -22.70 1.27
C ASP A 237 -2.20 -23.55 2.18
N ALA A 238 -3.45 -23.73 1.76
CA ALA A 238 -4.47 -24.52 2.45
C ALA A 238 -4.74 -25.85 1.74
N THR A 239 -3.79 -26.33 0.92
CA THR A 239 -3.97 -27.58 0.18
C THR A 239 -4.13 -28.75 1.15
N GLY A 240 -5.20 -29.54 0.93
CA GLY A 240 -5.61 -30.61 1.85
C GLY A 240 -6.68 -30.19 2.87
N SER A 241 -7.11 -28.92 2.86
CA SER A 241 -8.26 -28.46 3.65
C SER A 241 -9.59 -28.96 3.08
N ASP A 242 -10.56 -29.20 3.97
CA ASP A 242 -11.96 -29.37 3.61
C ASP A 242 -12.68 -28.02 3.72
N LEU A 243 -12.76 -27.31 2.59
CA LEU A 243 -13.30 -25.96 2.52
C LEU A 243 -14.77 -25.99 2.13
N ILE A 244 -15.65 -25.71 3.09
CA ILE A 244 -17.08 -25.62 2.86
C ILE A 244 -17.43 -24.16 2.60
N ARG A 245 -18.02 -23.85 1.45
CA ARG A 245 -18.49 -22.49 1.13
C ARG A 245 -19.97 -22.33 1.42
N THR A 246 -20.34 -21.19 1.99
CA THR A 246 -21.73 -20.78 2.18
C THR A 246 -22.38 -20.45 0.83
N GLN A 247 -23.71 -20.24 0.81
CA GLN A 247 -24.43 -19.84 -0.41
C GLN A 247 -23.98 -18.46 -0.94
N THR A 248 -23.35 -17.63 -0.11
CA THR A 248 -22.78 -16.32 -0.48
C THR A 248 -21.33 -16.41 -0.95
N GLY A 249 -20.72 -17.61 -0.93
CA GLY A 249 -19.35 -17.86 -1.39
C GLY A 249 -18.27 -17.73 -0.30
N GLU A 250 -18.63 -17.30 0.90
CA GLU A 250 -17.74 -17.19 2.07
C GLU A 250 -17.38 -18.57 2.63
N LEU A 251 -16.25 -18.67 3.34
CA LEU A 251 -15.89 -19.91 4.04
C LEU A 251 -16.81 -20.12 5.26
N SER A 252 -17.40 -21.31 5.34
CA SER A 252 -18.21 -21.74 6.48
C SER A 252 -17.31 -21.99 7.69
N PRO A 253 -17.76 -21.69 8.93
CA PRO A 253 -17.10 -22.09 10.16
C PRO A 253 -16.92 -23.61 10.31
N GLU A 254 -17.67 -24.41 9.56
CA GLU A 254 -17.54 -25.87 9.54
C GLU A 254 -16.34 -26.35 8.70
N SER A 255 -15.67 -25.47 7.96
CA SER A 255 -14.49 -25.81 7.16
C SER A 255 -13.34 -26.30 8.05
N GLN A 256 -12.67 -27.37 7.64
CA GLN A 256 -11.46 -27.85 8.31
C GLN A 256 -10.25 -27.34 7.54
N ILE A 257 -9.66 -26.25 8.02
CA ILE A 257 -8.52 -25.61 7.39
C ILE A 257 -7.23 -26.26 7.88
N GLN A 258 -6.45 -26.80 6.96
CA GLN A 258 -5.09 -27.29 7.16
C GLN A 258 -4.15 -26.40 6.37
N LEU A 259 -3.26 -25.71 7.07
CA LEU A 259 -2.27 -24.83 6.46
C LEU A 259 -0.94 -25.54 6.31
N GLN A 260 -0.24 -25.25 5.22
CA GLN A 260 1.10 -25.74 4.95
C GLN A 260 2.06 -25.26 6.04
N SER A 261 2.81 -26.21 6.58
CA SER A 261 3.79 -25.96 7.63
C SER A 261 4.95 -26.93 7.50
N PHE A 262 6.15 -26.50 7.86
CA PHE A 262 7.35 -27.31 7.85
C PHE A 262 7.64 -27.85 9.26
N ALA A 263 7.95 -29.14 9.35
CA ALA A 263 8.57 -29.71 10.53
C ALA A 263 10.08 -29.58 10.40
N GLU A 264 10.71 -29.00 11.41
CA GLU A 264 12.15 -28.75 11.43
C GLU A 264 12.89 -29.92 12.12
N PRO A 265 14.19 -30.11 11.85
CA PRO A 265 14.99 -31.17 12.47
C PRO A 265 15.04 -31.10 14.00
N ASP A 266 14.88 -29.91 14.57
CA ASP A 266 14.84 -29.65 16.01
C ASP A 266 13.47 -29.96 16.65
N GLY A 267 12.50 -30.44 15.85
CA GLY A 267 11.15 -30.74 16.29
C GLY A 267 10.23 -29.52 16.33
N THR A 268 10.71 -28.33 15.98
CA THR A 268 9.86 -27.14 15.86
C THR A 268 9.03 -27.18 14.60
N ARG A 269 7.98 -26.37 14.57
CA ARG A 269 7.07 -26.29 13.43
C ARG A 269 6.91 -24.85 12.97
N THR A 270 6.92 -24.67 11.66
CA THR A 270 6.95 -23.34 11.03
C THR A 270 5.80 -23.20 10.05
N LEU A 271 4.97 -22.18 10.24
CA LEU A 271 3.89 -21.86 9.30
C LEU A 271 4.48 -21.16 8.08
N ALA A 272 4.04 -21.56 6.88
CA ALA A 272 4.43 -20.91 5.62
C ALA A 272 3.39 -19.86 5.21
N ALA A 273 3.87 -18.67 4.83
CA ALA A 273 3.04 -17.66 4.17
C ALA A 273 3.83 -16.97 3.05
N TYR A 274 3.11 -16.44 2.07
CA TYR A 274 3.71 -15.96 0.83
C TYR A 274 3.18 -14.58 0.47
N THR A 275 4.07 -13.72 -0.03
CA THR A 275 3.74 -12.42 -0.59
C THR A 275 3.33 -12.51 -2.05
N ALA A 276 3.62 -13.63 -2.72
CA ALA A 276 3.24 -13.88 -4.11
C ALA A 276 2.82 -15.33 -4.38
N GLN A 277 1.86 -15.50 -5.30
CA GLN A 277 1.37 -16.81 -5.72
C GLN A 277 2.47 -17.68 -6.34
N THR A 278 3.38 -17.07 -7.10
CA THR A 278 4.51 -17.76 -7.75
C THR A 278 5.39 -18.50 -6.75
N ASP A 279 5.62 -17.92 -5.57
CA ASP A 279 6.50 -18.51 -4.56
C ASP A 279 5.79 -19.66 -3.84
N ALA A 280 4.49 -19.49 -3.57
CA ALA A 280 3.65 -20.56 -3.02
C ALA A 280 3.60 -21.78 -3.97
N GLN A 281 3.41 -21.54 -5.28
CA GLN A 281 3.43 -22.59 -6.30
C GLN A 281 4.80 -23.26 -6.41
N ALA A 282 5.88 -22.48 -6.43
CA ALA A 282 7.23 -23.02 -6.47
C ALA A 282 7.51 -23.95 -5.28
N MET A 283 7.09 -23.54 -4.07
CA MET A 283 7.24 -24.36 -2.87
C MET A 283 6.34 -25.60 -2.89
N PHE A 284 5.09 -25.47 -3.33
CA PHE A 284 4.16 -26.59 -3.51
C PHE A 284 4.75 -27.69 -4.42
N HIS A 285 5.28 -27.30 -5.58
CA HIS A 285 5.91 -28.23 -6.52
C HIS A 285 7.24 -28.79 -6.00
N ALA A 286 8.04 -27.98 -5.32
CA ALA A 286 9.28 -28.43 -4.70
C ALA A 286 9.04 -29.47 -3.59
N ALA A 287 7.88 -29.42 -2.92
CA ALA A 287 7.43 -30.46 -1.97
C ALA A 287 6.97 -31.76 -2.65
N GLY A 288 6.99 -31.84 -3.98
CA GLY A 288 6.59 -33.03 -4.75
C GLY A 288 5.09 -33.29 -4.75
N GLN A 289 4.27 -32.26 -4.52
CA GLN A 289 2.82 -32.36 -4.55
C GLN A 289 2.30 -32.23 -5.99
N ASP A 290 1.34 -33.08 -6.37
CA ASP A 290 0.68 -33.07 -7.67
C ASP A 290 -0.49 -32.07 -7.69
N GLY A 291 -0.65 -31.34 -8.80
CA GLY A 291 -1.76 -30.40 -9.01
C GLY A 291 -1.37 -28.94 -8.78
N GLU A 292 -2.36 -28.11 -8.46
CA GLU A 292 -2.19 -26.69 -8.14
C GLU A 292 -2.52 -26.45 -6.66
N PRO A 293 -1.79 -25.55 -5.96
CA PRO A 293 -2.06 -25.26 -4.56
C PRO A 293 -3.39 -24.53 -4.37
N VAL A 294 -4.07 -24.79 -3.26
CA VAL A 294 -5.25 -24.04 -2.82
C VAL A 294 -4.78 -22.90 -1.91
N LEU A 295 -4.64 -21.70 -2.48
CA LEU A 295 -4.17 -20.54 -1.75
C LEU A 295 -5.33 -19.75 -1.14
N LEU A 296 -5.25 -19.46 0.15
CA LEU A 296 -6.14 -18.53 0.85
C LEU A 296 -5.43 -17.19 1.04
N ARG A 297 -6.07 -16.12 0.56
CA ARG A 297 -5.65 -14.75 0.86
C ARG A 297 -6.16 -14.36 2.24
N GLN A 298 -5.26 -13.93 3.12
CA GLN A 298 -5.56 -13.55 4.50
C GLN A 298 -4.89 -12.21 4.82
N PRO A 299 -5.51 -11.35 5.65
CA PRO A 299 -4.82 -10.20 6.19
C PRO A 299 -3.53 -10.63 6.91
N ALA A 300 -2.42 -9.93 6.68
CA ALA A 300 -1.13 -10.29 7.26
C ALA A 300 -1.18 -10.31 8.80
N ALA A 301 -1.92 -9.37 9.39
CA ALA A 301 -2.17 -9.34 10.83
C ALA A 301 -2.87 -10.61 11.34
N ALA A 302 -3.84 -11.17 10.61
CA ALA A 302 -4.53 -12.39 11.00
C ALA A 302 -3.62 -13.62 10.97
N VAL A 303 -2.66 -13.67 10.03
CA VAL A 303 -1.64 -14.74 9.99
C VAL A 303 -0.68 -14.63 11.18
N LEU A 304 -0.28 -13.42 11.56
CA LEU A 304 0.52 -13.18 12.77
C LEU A 304 -0.23 -13.61 14.02
N GLU A 305 -1.51 -13.22 14.15
CA GLU A 305 -2.38 -13.61 15.27
C GLU A 305 -2.54 -15.13 15.37
N LEU A 306 -2.70 -15.82 14.24
CA LEU A 306 -2.76 -17.28 14.19
C LEU A 306 -1.50 -17.92 14.78
N VAL A 307 -0.31 -17.46 14.37
CA VAL A 307 0.97 -18.02 14.87
C VAL A 307 1.17 -17.72 16.36
N ALA A 308 0.71 -16.57 16.85
CA ALA A 308 0.79 -16.25 18.27
C ALA A 308 -0.22 -17.05 19.12
N ALA A 309 -1.43 -17.29 18.61
CA ALA A 309 -2.48 -18.01 19.33
C ALA A 309 -2.25 -19.53 19.35
N ASP A 310 -1.73 -20.09 18.25
CA ASP A 310 -1.57 -21.53 18.08
C ASP A 310 -0.15 -22.00 18.45
N GLN A 311 -0.04 -22.57 19.66
CA GLN A 311 1.21 -23.05 20.24
C GLN A 311 1.91 -24.14 19.42
N GLN A 312 1.27 -24.72 18.40
CA GLN A 312 1.95 -25.65 17.51
C GLN A 312 3.03 -24.93 16.67
N TYR A 313 2.85 -23.66 16.35
CA TYR A 313 3.79 -22.89 15.53
C TYR A 313 4.83 -22.19 16.39
N HIS A 314 6.09 -22.37 16.00
CA HIS A 314 7.26 -21.76 16.66
C HIS A 314 7.81 -20.60 15.83
N HIS A 315 7.56 -20.62 14.52
CA HIS A 315 8.02 -19.61 13.57
C HIS A 315 6.95 -19.38 12.47
N LEU A 316 7.00 -18.18 11.88
CA LEU A 316 6.42 -17.88 10.58
C LEU A 316 7.58 -17.78 9.57
N ILE A 317 7.50 -18.47 8.44
CA ILE A 317 8.39 -18.23 7.31
C ILE A 317 7.63 -17.52 6.19
N LEU A 318 8.15 -16.38 5.77
CA LEU A 318 7.67 -15.60 4.65
C LEU A 318 8.49 -15.95 3.41
N ASP A 319 7.81 -16.21 2.30
CA ASP A 319 8.40 -16.53 0.99
C ASP A 319 9.45 -17.66 1.09
N ALA A 320 9.01 -18.83 1.61
CA ALA A 320 9.85 -20.01 1.72
C ALA A 320 10.46 -20.38 0.37
N GLY A 321 11.77 -20.18 0.22
CA GLY A 321 12.46 -20.25 -1.08
C GLY A 321 13.79 -19.52 -1.05
N ALA A 322 14.14 -18.88 -2.17
CA ALA A 322 15.45 -18.23 -2.35
C ALA A 322 15.62 -16.95 -1.51
N ALA A 323 14.57 -16.14 -1.37
CA ALA A 323 14.54 -14.95 -0.54
C ALA A 323 13.48 -15.14 0.54
N SER A 324 13.88 -15.71 1.67
CA SER A 324 12.96 -16.02 2.78
C SER A 324 13.28 -15.20 4.02
N CYS A 325 12.25 -14.84 4.78
CA CYS A 325 12.41 -14.30 6.11
C CYS A 325 11.70 -15.16 7.14
N ARG A 326 12.44 -15.62 8.16
CA ARG A 326 11.86 -16.38 9.28
C ARG A 326 11.69 -15.46 10.48
N ILE A 327 10.47 -15.42 11.02
CA ILE A 327 10.11 -14.62 12.20
C ILE A 327 9.76 -15.59 13.35
N PRO A 328 10.57 -15.64 14.42
CA PRO A 328 10.24 -16.40 15.62
C PRO A 328 8.97 -15.92 16.30
N ARG A 329 8.19 -16.85 16.88
CA ARG A 329 6.93 -16.53 17.60
C ARG A 329 7.11 -15.42 18.64
N ARG A 330 8.23 -15.41 19.39
CA ARG A 330 8.53 -14.35 20.38
C ARG A 330 8.52 -12.93 19.80
N GLN A 331 8.96 -12.76 18.56
CA GLN A 331 8.96 -11.45 17.89
C GLN A 331 7.56 -11.09 17.39
N ILE A 332 6.78 -12.08 16.95
CA ILE A 332 5.37 -11.90 16.60
C ILE A 332 4.56 -11.51 17.85
N GLU A 333 4.80 -12.16 18.98
CA GLU A 333 4.18 -11.83 20.27
C GLU A 333 4.53 -10.43 20.74
N TRP A 334 5.80 -10.03 20.61
CA TRP A 334 6.22 -8.64 20.88
C TRP A 334 5.47 -7.64 19.99
N LEU A 335 5.36 -7.95 18.68
CA LEU A 335 4.67 -7.09 17.71
C LEU A 335 3.17 -6.96 18.00
N LEU A 336 2.52 -8.04 18.42
CA LEU A 336 1.08 -8.09 18.70
C LEU A 336 0.70 -7.59 20.11
N SER A 337 1.60 -7.71 21.08
CA SER A 337 1.39 -7.18 22.44
C SER A 337 1.61 -5.67 22.53
N SER A 338 2.27 -5.08 21.54
CA SER A 338 2.47 -3.63 21.44
C SER A 338 1.23 -2.92 20.88
N PRO A 339 0.89 -1.71 21.35
CA PRO A 339 -0.21 -0.93 20.79
C PRO A 339 -0.03 -0.68 19.29
N ARG A 340 -1.13 -0.80 18.53
CA ARG A 340 -1.14 -0.69 17.06
C ARG A 340 -2.39 -0.01 16.53
N ASN A 341 -2.22 0.76 15.45
CA ASN A 341 -3.29 1.38 14.70
C ASN A 341 -3.37 0.78 13.30
N ASP A 342 -3.97 -0.41 13.21
CA ASP A 342 -4.05 -1.16 11.97
C ASP A 342 -4.95 -0.48 10.93
N VAL A 343 -5.97 0.27 11.39
CA VAL A 343 -6.84 1.06 10.50
C VAL A 343 -6.03 2.15 9.81
N ALA A 344 -5.26 2.94 10.57
CA ALA A 344 -4.41 3.98 9.99
C ALA A 344 -3.31 3.37 9.10
N LYS A 345 -2.64 2.30 9.55
CA LYS A 345 -1.60 1.62 8.78
C LYS A 345 -2.12 1.05 7.46
N ASN A 346 -3.30 0.43 7.43
CA ASN A 346 -3.92 -0.04 6.19
C ASN A 346 -4.40 1.14 5.32
N GLY A 347 -4.90 2.22 5.91
CA GLY A 347 -5.20 3.45 5.18
C GLY A 347 -3.97 4.03 4.46
N LEU A 348 -2.81 4.02 5.12
CA LEU A 348 -1.53 4.41 4.52
C LEU A 348 -1.10 3.48 3.38
N LEU A 349 -1.34 2.17 3.52
CA LEU A 349 -1.04 1.19 2.48
C LEU A 349 -1.92 1.39 1.23
N MET A 350 -3.20 1.69 1.44
CA MET A 350 -4.20 1.90 0.40
C MET A 350 -4.20 3.33 -0.16
N ASP A 351 -3.30 4.20 0.31
CA ASP A 351 -3.26 5.64 -0.01
C ASP A 351 -4.62 6.33 0.21
N SER A 352 -5.32 5.94 1.28
CA SER A 352 -6.67 6.37 1.62
C SER A 352 -6.67 7.32 2.81
N VAL A 353 -6.63 8.63 2.53
CA VAL A 353 -6.70 9.67 3.57
C VAL A 353 -7.92 9.51 4.50
N PRO A 354 -9.16 9.24 4.01
CA PRO A 354 -10.29 9.03 4.91
C PRO A 354 -10.09 7.87 5.88
N GLN A 355 -9.46 6.77 5.43
CA GLN A 355 -9.19 5.62 6.28
C GLN A 355 -8.06 5.90 7.28
N VAL A 356 -7.03 6.66 6.87
CA VAL A 356 -6.01 7.16 7.80
C VAL A 356 -6.68 7.99 8.89
N LEU A 357 -7.42 9.04 8.52
CA LEU A 357 -8.11 9.91 9.47
C LEU A 357 -9.09 9.15 10.37
N SER A 358 -9.84 8.18 9.81
CA SER A 358 -10.71 7.30 10.59
C SER A 358 -9.92 6.49 11.63
N GLY A 359 -8.72 6.01 11.29
CA GLY A 359 -7.85 5.32 12.24
C GLY A 359 -7.29 6.25 13.31
N LEU A 360 -6.94 7.49 12.96
CA LEU A 360 -6.44 8.49 13.91
C LEU A 360 -7.55 8.94 14.90
N MET A 361 -8.80 9.02 14.43
CA MET A 361 -9.95 9.56 15.18
C MET A 361 -10.83 8.52 15.84
N ALA A 362 -10.59 7.23 15.59
CA ALA A 362 -11.35 6.13 16.18
C ALA A 362 -11.35 6.24 17.72
N ALA A 363 -12.49 5.97 18.35
CA ALA A 363 -12.63 6.05 19.81
C ALA A 363 -11.60 5.16 20.54
N ASN A 364 -11.31 3.99 19.97
CA ASN A 364 -10.31 3.04 20.48
C ASN A 364 -9.00 3.07 19.66
N GLY A 365 -8.81 4.08 18.81
CA GLY A 365 -7.59 4.24 18.04
C GLY A 365 -6.45 4.68 18.94
N VAL A 366 -5.29 4.05 18.82
CA VAL A 366 -4.06 4.43 19.53
C VAL A 366 -3.10 5.11 18.57
N LEU A 367 -2.30 6.05 19.07
CA LEU A 367 -1.12 6.56 18.37
C LEU A 367 0.09 6.48 19.30
N LEU A 368 1.25 6.30 18.67
CA LEU A 368 2.50 6.15 19.37
C LEU A 368 3.40 7.36 19.09
N LEU A 369 4.18 7.74 20.09
CA LEU A 369 5.26 8.71 20.02
C LEU A 369 6.57 7.98 20.34
N GLY A 370 7.57 8.14 19.48
CA GLY A 370 8.96 7.88 19.86
C GLY A 370 9.47 9.09 20.62
N VAL A 371 10.08 8.88 21.79
CA VAL A 371 10.57 9.95 22.66
C VAL A 371 12.01 9.70 23.11
N ARG A 372 12.73 10.77 23.44
CA ARG A 372 14.06 10.73 24.06
C ARG A 372 14.02 11.43 25.42
N PRO A 373 14.71 10.91 26.45
CA PRO A 373 14.88 11.64 27.71
C PRO A 373 15.58 12.98 27.48
N LEU A 374 15.11 14.04 28.14
CA LEU A 374 15.80 15.33 28.15
C LEU A 374 17.11 15.22 28.95
N GLU A 375 18.14 16.00 28.59
CA GLU A 375 19.46 15.95 29.25
C GLU A 375 19.40 16.16 30.77
N ASN A 376 18.40 16.90 31.27
CA ASN A 376 18.19 17.18 32.70
C ASN A 376 16.87 16.60 33.22
N ALA A 377 16.43 15.45 32.70
CA ALA A 377 15.21 14.78 33.13
C ALA A 377 15.22 14.52 34.65
N GLN A 378 14.17 14.99 35.33
CA GLN A 378 13.92 14.82 36.76
C GLN A 378 12.83 13.76 37.01
N GLY A 379 12.00 13.48 36.00
CA GLY A 379 10.99 12.44 36.01
C GLY A 379 10.78 11.77 34.64
N PRO A 380 10.02 10.67 34.58
CA PRO A 380 9.70 9.93 33.35
C PRO A 380 8.88 10.74 32.31
N GLU A 381 8.32 11.88 32.72
CA GLU A 381 7.61 12.86 31.90
C GLU A 381 8.53 13.82 31.13
N ASP A 382 9.80 13.94 31.54
CA ASP A 382 10.77 14.87 30.94
C ASP A 382 11.40 14.29 29.67
N VAL A 383 10.56 14.15 28.64
CA VAL A 383 10.93 13.56 27.34
C VAL A 383 10.62 14.50 26.19
N GLU A 384 11.42 14.42 25.13
CA GLU A 384 11.22 15.12 23.87
C GLU A 384 10.71 14.15 22.80
N PRO A 385 9.59 14.46 22.11
CA PRO A 385 9.12 13.63 21.01
C PRO A 385 10.03 13.77 19.79
N VAL A 386 10.03 12.75 18.94
CA VAL A 386 10.87 12.75 17.74
C VAL A 386 10.22 13.56 16.61
N TRP A 387 11.03 14.40 15.98
CA TRP A 387 10.64 15.24 14.84
C TRP A 387 11.21 14.68 13.53
N ALA A 388 10.56 15.00 12.42
CA ALA A 388 11.11 14.72 11.10
C ALA A 388 12.42 15.51 10.92
N LYS A 389 13.38 14.93 10.20
CA LYS A 389 14.62 15.65 9.89
C LYS A 389 14.27 16.85 9.00
N PRO A 390 14.61 18.09 9.40
CA PRO A 390 14.35 19.25 8.57
C PRO A 390 15.26 19.24 7.33
N GLU A 391 14.85 19.97 6.29
CA GLU A 391 15.74 20.31 5.19
C GLU A 391 16.90 21.17 5.71
N GLU A 392 18.04 21.14 5.02
CA GLU A 392 19.25 21.84 5.45
C GLU A 392 18.98 23.36 5.60
N GLY A 393 19.12 23.87 6.82
CA GLY A 393 18.89 25.29 7.15
C GLY A 393 17.46 25.63 7.59
N GLN A 394 16.58 24.65 7.77
CA GLN A 394 15.25 24.82 8.37
C GLN A 394 15.20 24.24 9.79
N ASP A 395 14.30 24.79 10.61
CA ASP A 395 13.97 24.18 11.91
C ASP A 395 13.03 22.99 11.69
N ALA A 396 13.11 22.00 12.58
CA ALA A 396 12.20 20.87 12.53
C ALA A 396 10.78 21.34 12.88
N ASP A 397 9.86 21.24 11.92
CA ASP A 397 8.49 21.74 12.06
C ASP A 397 7.43 20.61 12.04
N THR A 398 7.85 19.38 11.76
CA THR A 398 6.96 18.24 11.56
C THR A 398 7.16 17.21 12.67
N LEU A 399 6.12 16.97 13.46
CA LEU A 399 6.12 15.97 14.53
C LEU A 399 5.85 14.57 13.96
N LEU A 400 6.62 13.56 14.40
CA LEU A 400 6.38 12.16 13.97
C LEU A 400 5.43 11.45 14.94
N LEU A 401 4.37 10.86 14.36
CA LEU A 401 3.42 9.99 15.04
C LEU A 401 3.52 8.60 14.43
N PHE A 402 3.32 7.54 15.19
CA PHE A 402 3.56 6.19 14.72
C PHE A 402 2.33 5.29 14.87
N THR A 403 2.12 4.42 13.88
CA THR A 403 1.03 3.44 13.90
C THR A 403 1.36 2.18 14.68
N SER A 404 2.63 1.90 14.98
CA SER A 404 3.04 0.71 15.73
C SER A 404 4.45 0.86 16.32
N ALA A 405 4.79 0.01 17.30
CA ALA A 405 6.13 -0.05 17.88
C ALA A 405 7.21 -0.41 16.83
N ALA A 406 6.86 -1.24 15.84
CA ALA A 406 7.77 -1.57 14.75
C ALA A 406 8.13 -0.36 13.88
N GLU A 407 7.23 0.62 13.73
CA GLU A 407 7.54 1.87 13.02
C GLU A 407 8.52 2.75 13.80
N VAL A 408 8.40 2.78 15.14
CA VAL A 408 9.36 3.50 16.01
C VAL A 408 10.73 2.81 15.96
N ALA A 409 10.76 1.48 16.14
CA ALA A 409 12.00 0.70 16.12
C ALA A 409 12.71 0.78 14.76
N ALA A 410 11.97 0.87 13.65
CA ALA A 410 12.55 1.05 12.32
C ALA A 410 13.20 2.42 12.15
N LEU A 411 12.71 3.46 12.83
CA LEU A 411 13.36 4.76 12.85
C LEU A 411 14.64 4.71 13.69
N ASP A 412 14.51 4.28 14.94
CA ASP A 412 15.59 4.22 15.92
C ASP A 412 15.19 3.28 17.08
N PRO A 413 15.84 2.11 17.21
CA PRO A 413 15.46 1.11 18.21
C PRO A 413 15.77 1.52 19.65
N THR A 414 16.52 2.61 19.87
CA THR A 414 16.82 3.10 21.22
C THR A 414 15.77 4.08 21.74
N LEU A 415 14.76 4.42 20.92
CA LEU A 415 13.69 5.33 21.32
C LEU A 415 12.78 4.67 22.36
N GLU A 416 12.40 5.47 23.36
CA GLU A 416 11.34 5.07 24.26
C GLU A 416 9.98 5.28 23.57
N ILE A 417 9.07 4.34 23.78
CA ILE A 417 7.74 4.36 23.16
C ILE A 417 6.71 4.87 24.18
N ARG A 418 5.91 5.83 23.76
CA ARG A 418 4.72 6.31 24.48
C ARG A 418 3.50 6.05 23.61
N SER A 419 2.42 5.57 24.20
CA SER A 419 1.16 5.33 23.50
C SER A 419 0.00 5.99 24.24
N ALA A 420 -0.92 6.61 23.51
CA ALA A 420 -2.16 7.14 24.06
C ALA A 420 -3.27 7.08 22.99
N ALA A 421 -4.51 7.38 23.39
CA ALA A 421 -5.61 7.50 22.45
C ALA A 421 -5.25 8.51 21.34
N GLY A 422 -5.60 8.19 20.10
CA GLY A 422 -5.16 8.97 18.94
C GLY A 422 -5.55 10.45 19.03
N ARG A 423 -6.74 10.73 19.57
CA ARG A 423 -7.22 12.10 19.82
C ARG A 423 -6.35 12.86 20.82
N ASP A 424 -5.88 12.20 21.87
CA ASP A 424 -5.03 12.83 22.90
C ASP A 424 -3.62 13.08 22.38
N VAL A 425 -3.07 12.15 21.61
CA VAL A 425 -1.79 12.35 20.93
C VAL A 425 -1.86 13.53 19.96
N LEU A 426 -2.96 13.68 19.23
CA LEU A 426 -3.15 14.80 18.31
C LEU A 426 -3.39 16.14 19.04
N ARG A 427 -4.10 16.15 20.17
CA ARG A 427 -4.19 17.34 21.04
C ARG A 427 -2.85 17.73 21.62
N TYR A 428 -2.05 16.75 22.07
CA TYR A 428 -0.68 16.96 22.50
C TYR A 428 0.14 17.59 21.37
N ALA A 429 0.04 17.04 20.15
CA ALA A 429 0.73 17.55 18.97
C ALA A 429 0.37 19.00 18.63
N LEU A 430 -0.90 19.42 18.81
CA LEU A 430 -1.31 20.82 18.67
C LEU A 430 -0.65 21.76 19.70
N GLY A 431 -0.24 21.24 20.85
CA GLY A 431 0.43 21.96 21.92
C GLY A 431 1.96 22.06 21.77
N THR A 432 2.58 21.30 20.87
CA THR A 432 4.06 21.28 20.72
C THR A 432 4.61 22.42 19.88
N GLY A 433 3.76 23.15 19.14
CA GLY A 433 4.17 24.20 18.21
C GLY A 433 4.60 23.68 16.82
N ALA A 434 4.43 22.38 16.54
CA ALA A 434 4.63 21.83 15.20
C ALA A 434 3.68 22.48 14.17
N SER A 435 4.14 22.61 12.92
CA SER A 435 3.33 23.07 11.79
C SER A 435 2.51 21.91 11.19
N GLN A 436 3.06 20.69 11.28
CA GLN A 436 2.51 19.47 10.68
C GLN A 436 2.75 18.25 11.57
N VAL A 437 1.94 17.21 11.35
CA VAL A 437 2.23 15.84 11.82
C VAL A 437 2.47 14.92 10.64
N CYS A 438 3.44 14.03 10.76
CA CYS A 438 3.66 12.93 9.81
C CYS A 438 3.39 11.60 10.51
N VAL A 439 2.44 10.83 9.97
CA VAL A 439 2.15 9.48 10.40
C VAL A 439 3.16 8.53 9.74
N ASN A 440 3.93 7.87 10.58
CA ASN A 440 5.14 7.08 10.33
C ASN A 440 6.31 7.89 9.76
N ALA A 441 7.52 7.40 10.00
CA ALA A 441 8.76 8.04 9.55
C ALA A 441 9.27 7.48 8.21
N ARG A 442 8.81 6.28 7.83
CA ARG A 442 9.23 5.56 6.62
C ARG A 442 8.00 5.15 5.81
N PRO A 443 8.06 5.14 4.46
CA PRO A 443 6.92 4.79 3.63
C PRO A 443 6.25 3.46 4.03
N PRO A 444 4.91 3.37 4.00
CA PRO A 444 3.98 4.45 3.66
C PRO A 444 3.82 5.46 4.80
N VAL A 445 3.73 6.74 4.42
CA VAL A 445 3.55 7.89 5.34
C VAL A 445 2.42 8.79 4.87
N ALA A 446 1.83 9.55 5.78
CA ALA A 446 0.91 10.64 5.45
C ALA A 446 1.18 11.84 6.34
N THR A 447 1.15 13.03 5.75
CA THR A 447 1.44 14.29 6.44
C THR A 447 0.20 15.17 6.45
N PHE A 448 -0.10 15.75 7.61
CA PHE A 448 -1.28 16.58 7.84
C PHE A 448 -0.85 17.91 8.44
N ALA A 449 -1.42 19.01 7.97
CA ALA A 449 -1.23 20.30 8.61
C ALA A 449 -1.94 20.34 9.97
N MET A 450 -1.36 21.03 10.95
CA MET A 450 -2.00 21.15 12.27
C MET A 450 -3.34 21.84 12.24
N ASP A 451 -3.57 22.74 11.27
CA ASP A 451 -4.88 23.38 11.09
C ASP A 451 -5.95 22.36 10.69
N ASP A 452 -5.60 21.37 9.85
CA ASP A 452 -6.50 20.28 9.45
C ASP A 452 -6.79 19.38 10.66
N ILE A 453 -5.76 19.02 11.42
CA ILE A 453 -5.91 18.22 12.66
C ILE A 453 -6.81 18.92 13.67
N ARG A 454 -6.62 20.23 13.88
CA ARG A 454 -7.47 21.04 14.78
C ARG A 454 -8.93 21.03 14.30
N SER A 455 -9.14 21.31 13.02
CA SER A 455 -10.49 21.31 12.43
C SER A 455 -11.21 19.97 12.60
N ILE A 456 -10.49 18.86 12.44
CA ILE A 456 -11.07 17.52 12.59
C ILE A 456 -11.40 17.23 14.06
N LEU A 457 -10.50 17.53 15.00
CA LEU A 457 -10.75 17.33 16.43
C LEU A 457 -11.95 18.14 16.94
N ASP A 458 -12.10 19.39 16.50
CA ASP A 458 -13.22 20.25 16.87
C ASP A 458 -14.56 19.68 16.34
N SER A 459 -14.57 19.14 15.12
CA SER A 459 -15.78 18.54 14.52
C SER A 459 -16.30 17.31 15.27
N VAL A 460 -15.42 16.59 15.96
CA VAL A 460 -15.77 15.39 16.73
C VAL A 460 -16.24 15.76 18.14
N ALA A 461 -15.71 16.83 18.73
CA ALA A 461 -16.12 17.32 20.04
C ALA A 461 -17.58 17.86 20.06
N ASP A 462 -18.08 18.35 18.92
CA ASP A 462 -19.46 18.82 18.77
C ASP A 462 -20.50 17.68 18.58
N SER A 463 -20.06 16.42 18.51
CA SER A 463 -20.95 15.26 18.50
C SER A 463 -21.30 14.81 19.93
N PRO A 464 -22.59 14.66 20.30
CA PRO A 464 -23.03 14.51 21.70
C PRO A 464 -22.79 13.12 22.33
N ALA A 465 -21.70 12.43 22.00
CA ALA A 465 -21.44 11.05 22.43
C ALA A 465 -20.30 10.85 23.45
N ASP A 466 -19.37 11.80 23.63
CA ASP A 466 -18.20 11.59 24.49
C ASP A 466 -18.18 12.56 25.68
N SER A 467 -18.98 12.25 26.70
CA SER A 467 -18.82 12.81 28.05
C SER A 467 -18.58 11.69 29.05
N ASP A 468 -17.42 11.05 28.99
CA ASP A 468 -16.67 10.45 30.10
C ASP A 468 -15.58 9.53 29.51
N ASP A 469 -14.33 10.00 29.45
CA ASP A 469 -13.19 9.16 29.83
C ASP A 469 -11.94 10.02 29.99
N SER A 470 -11.67 10.45 31.22
CA SER A 470 -10.35 10.94 31.61
C SER A 470 -9.52 9.74 32.04
N SER A 471 -8.81 9.11 31.11
CA SER A 471 -7.86 8.04 31.41
C SER A 471 -6.43 8.58 31.45
N GLU A 472 -5.75 8.34 32.57
CA GLU A 472 -4.36 8.71 32.80
C GLU A 472 -3.43 8.00 31.80
N ILE A 473 -2.39 8.74 31.37
CA ILE A 473 -1.33 8.26 30.48
C ILE A 473 -0.68 7.02 31.12
N SER A 474 -0.94 5.84 30.55
CA SER A 474 -0.28 4.60 30.97
C SER A 474 1.00 4.40 30.15
N THR A 475 2.15 4.39 30.83
CA THR A 475 3.45 4.08 30.25
C THR A 475 3.69 2.56 30.21
N PRO A 476 3.70 1.91 29.04
CA PRO A 476 4.42 0.66 28.88
C PRO A 476 5.90 0.99 28.65
N VAL A 477 6.76 0.70 29.63
CA VAL A 477 8.21 0.67 29.41
C VAL A 477 8.53 -0.61 28.67
N VAL A 478 8.77 -0.52 27.36
CA VAL A 478 9.35 -1.61 26.57
C VAL A 478 10.83 -1.26 26.37
N SER A 479 11.67 -1.70 27.30
CA SER A 479 13.12 -1.62 27.16
C SER A 479 13.61 -2.70 26.20
N LEU A 480 14.23 -2.28 25.10
CA LEU A 480 15.09 -3.13 24.27
C LEU A 480 16.50 -3.04 24.87
N GLU A 481 16.88 -3.90 25.82
CA GLU A 481 18.30 -4.16 26.12
C GLU A 481 18.55 -5.47 26.89
N ASP A 482 19.37 -6.32 26.27
CA ASP A 482 20.30 -7.37 26.71
C ASP A 482 19.96 -8.35 27.85
N HIS A 483 19.92 -9.64 27.47
CA HIS A 483 20.69 -10.67 28.19
C HIS A 483 21.42 -11.61 27.20
N PRO A 484 22.75 -11.79 27.35
CA PRO A 484 23.54 -12.70 26.53
C PRO A 484 23.63 -14.06 27.22
N GLU A 485 23.05 -15.13 26.67
CA GLU A 485 23.47 -16.50 27.00
C GLU A 485 23.41 -17.41 25.76
N ASP A 486 24.60 -17.89 25.40
CA ASP A 486 24.95 -19.07 24.59
C ASP A 486 24.41 -19.18 23.16
N VAL A 487 25.01 -18.39 22.26
CA VAL A 487 25.27 -18.85 20.90
C VAL A 487 26.52 -19.74 20.95
N VAL A 488 26.30 -21.06 21.05
CA VAL A 488 27.32 -22.02 20.65
C VAL A 488 27.46 -21.90 19.14
N VAL A 489 28.51 -21.22 18.71
CA VAL A 489 29.03 -21.32 17.34
C VAL A 489 29.64 -22.72 17.23
N GLU A 490 28.85 -23.71 16.79
CA GLU A 490 29.45 -24.89 16.18
C GLU A 490 29.92 -24.48 14.79
N GLU A 491 31.19 -24.05 14.73
CA GLU A 491 31.96 -24.10 13.50
C GLU A 491 31.95 -25.54 12.99
N ASP A 492 31.30 -25.77 11.85
CA ASP A 492 31.54 -26.95 11.03
C ASP A 492 32.96 -26.84 10.45
N PRO A 493 33.94 -27.65 10.90
CA PRO A 493 35.25 -27.67 10.28
C PRO A 493 35.19 -28.62 9.10
N GLY A 494 35.33 -28.04 7.92
CA GLY A 494 35.42 -28.78 6.67
C GLY A 494 36.39 -29.96 6.76
N SER A 495 35.97 -31.03 6.08
CA SER A 495 36.81 -31.94 5.30
C SER A 495 38.22 -32.20 5.84
N ALA A 496 38.34 -33.38 6.46
CA ALA A 496 39.55 -34.16 6.65
C ALA A 496 40.78 -33.73 5.82
N THR A 497 41.89 -33.41 6.49
CA THR A 497 43.14 -34.22 6.53
C THR A 497 44.34 -33.39 6.99
N GLY A 498 45.17 -33.95 7.88
CA GLY A 498 46.61 -33.64 7.94
C GLY A 498 47.16 -32.85 9.13
N ILE A 499 47.40 -33.53 10.26
CA ILE A 499 48.69 -33.65 11.00
C ILE A 499 49.68 -32.46 10.80
N ASN A 500 50.15 -31.71 11.82
CA ASN A 500 51.15 -32.11 12.81
C ASN A 500 51.43 -31.00 13.85
N LEU A 501 51.88 -31.43 15.03
CA LEU A 501 52.33 -30.62 16.17
C LEU A 501 53.73 -30.01 15.98
N LYS A 502 53.99 -28.96 16.79
CA LYS A 502 55.27 -28.28 17.17
C LYS A 502 55.62 -27.08 16.28
N ASP A 503 55.92 -25.89 16.79
CA ASP A 503 56.31 -25.37 18.11
C ASP A 503 55.60 -24.05 18.45
#